data_AF-A0A318UNC1-F1
#
_entry.id   AF-A0A318UNC1-F1
#
_cell.length_a   1.000
_cell.length_b   1.000
_cell.length_c   1.000
_cell.angle_alpha   90.00
_cell.angle_beta   90.00
_cell.angle_gamma   90.00
#
_symmetry.space_group_name_H-M   'P 1'
#
loop_
_entity.id
_entity.type
_entity.pdbx_description
1 polymer ?
#
loop_
_entity_poly.entity_id
_entity_poly.type
_entity_poly.pdbx_seq_one_letter_code
_entity_poly.pdbx_strand_id
1 'polypeptide(L)'
;MIIEKAGLLSCLFLLILCKIDFMETQSIPSDFLPIIFQVVVALGFVVTTLIATHYLGPKRKTEDKLSTFEAGIKVVGNARQPFSIKYFLVAILFVLFDVEVIFMYPWAVNFRELGATGMIEMFIFMGTLLLGFIYVLKKKVLDWN
;
A
#
# COMPACT_ATOMS: atom_id res chain seq x y z
N MET A 1 -44.32 36.83 -7.74
CA MET A 1 -43.35 36.56 -8.83
C MET A 1 -41.95 37.14 -8.58
N ILE A 2 -41.67 37.85 -7.46
CA ILE A 2 -40.33 38.41 -7.15
C ILE A 2 -39.52 37.50 -6.20
N ILE A 3 -40.21 36.71 -5.37
CA ILE A 3 -39.59 35.85 -4.34
C ILE A 3 -38.83 34.65 -4.96
N GLU A 4 -39.29 34.12 -6.09
CA GLU A 4 -38.69 32.96 -6.76
C GLU A 4 -37.34 33.30 -7.42
N LYS A 5 -37.19 34.51 -7.98
CA LYS A 5 -35.92 34.98 -8.54
C LYS A 5 -34.84 35.19 -7.47
N ALA A 6 -35.22 35.57 -6.25
CA ALA A 6 -34.29 35.72 -5.13
C ALA A 6 -33.77 34.37 -4.61
N GLY A 7 -34.62 33.34 -4.58
CA GLY A 7 -34.22 31.97 -4.26
C GLY A 7 -33.30 31.36 -5.31
N LEU A 8 -33.58 31.60 -6.60
CA LEU A 8 -32.73 31.13 -7.69
C LEU A 8 -31.34 31.80 -7.67
N LEU A 9 -31.28 33.10 -7.35
CA LEU A 9 -30.02 33.84 -7.24
C LEU A 9 -29.20 33.41 -6.01
N SER A 10 -29.86 33.13 -4.87
CA SER A 10 -29.21 32.61 -3.66
C SER A 10 -28.66 31.19 -3.87
N CYS A 11 -29.41 30.34 -4.58
CA CYS A 11 -28.97 28.98 -4.92
C CYS A 11 -27.83 28.98 -5.95
N LEU A 12 -27.89 29.88 -6.94
CA LEU A 12 -26.79 30.09 -7.90
C LEU A 12 -25.53 30.64 -7.22
N PHE A 13 -25.69 31.54 -6.24
CA PHE A 13 -24.59 32.10 -5.45
C PHE A 13 -23.98 31.03 -4.52
N LEU A 14 -24.80 30.17 -3.89
CA LEU A 14 -24.32 29.02 -3.12
C LEU A 14 -23.60 27.99 -4.01
N LEU A 15 -24.11 27.72 -5.21
CA LEU A 15 -23.47 26.81 -6.18
C LEU A 15 -22.14 27.36 -6.72
N ILE A 16 -22.04 28.69 -6.88
CA ILE A 16 -20.79 29.37 -7.27
C ILE A 16 -19.79 29.34 -6.13
N LEU A 17 -20.20 29.64 -4.88
CA LEU A 17 -19.34 29.54 -3.70
C LEU A 17 -18.86 28.11 -3.47
N CYS A 18 -19.74 27.12 -3.54
CA CYS A 18 -19.39 25.70 -3.43
C CYS A 18 -18.47 25.22 -4.56
N LYS A 19 -18.63 25.76 -5.79
CA LYS A 19 -17.68 25.51 -6.90
C LYS A 19 -16.32 26.16 -6.67
N ILE A 20 -16.26 27.31 -6.00
CA ILE A 20 -15.01 28.01 -5.66
C ILE A 20 -14.25 27.23 -4.59
N ASP A 21 -14.93 26.76 -3.53
CA ASP A 21 -14.31 25.90 -2.51
C ASP A 21 -13.74 24.59 -3.08
N PHE A 22 -14.41 23.99 -4.08
CA PHE A 22 -13.93 22.77 -4.74
C PHE A 22 -12.79 23.01 -5.74
N MET A 23 -12.67 24.22 -6.31
CA MET A 23 -11.62 24.59 -7.26
C MET A 23 -10.33 25.09 -6.60
N GLU A 24 -10.30 25.23 -5.26
CA GLU A 24 -9.16 25.72 -4.51
C GLU A 24 -8.59 24.73 -3.49
N THR A 25 -8.70 23.41 -3.70
CA THR A 25 -7.75 22.48 -3.03
C THR A 25 -6.42 22.50 -3.78
N GLN A 26 -5.75 23.67 -3.83
CA GLN A 26 -4.32 23.69 -4.06
C GLN A 26 -3.72 22.90 -2.90
N SER A 27 -3.12 21.74 -3.16
CA SER A 27 -2.42 20.96 -2.14
C SER A 27 -1.20 21.75 -1.66
N ILE A 28 -1.44 22.66 -0.71
CA ILE A 28 -0.40 23.49 -0.13
C ILE A 28 0.55 22.52 0.60
N PRO A 29 1.88 22.65 0.45
CA PRO A 29 2.85 21.79 1.13
C PRO A 29 2.62 21.65 2.66
N SER A 30 1.91 22.59 3.27
CA SER A 30 1.50 22.57 4.68
C SER A 30 0.57 21.41 5.05
N ASP A 31 -0.22 20.90 4.11
CA ASP A 31 -1.19 19.83 4.39
C ASP A 31 -0.51 18.45 4.58
N PHE A 32 0.73 18.32 4.08
CA PHE A 32 1.57 17.15 4.30
C PHE A 32 2.36 17.21 5.62
N LEU A 33 2.38 18.36 6.30
CA LEU A 33 3.11 18.58 7.56
C LEU A 33 2.67 17.60 8.66
N PRO A 34 1.36 17.32 8.88
CA PRO A 34 0.92 16.35 9.88
C PRO A 34 1.43 14.93 9.60
N ILE A 35 1.51 14.53 8.33
CA ILE A 35 1.98 13.20 7.91
C ILE A 35 3.47 13.05 8.23
N ILE A 36 4.27 14.05 7.87
CA ILE A 36 5.72 14.05 8.18
C ILE A 36 5.93 14.03 9.70
N PHE A 37 5.17 14.84 10.44
CA PHE A 37 5.25 14.86 11.90
C PHE A 37 4.92 13.49 12.51
N GLN A 38 3.87 12.82 12.03
CA GLN A 38 3.52 11.46 12.48
C GLN A 38 4.64 10.45 12.21
N VAL A 39 5.27 10.49 11.04
CA VAL A 39 6.41 9.61 10.71
C VAL A 39 7.60 9.88 11.61
N VAL A 40 7.92 11.16 11.87
CA VAL A 40 9.01 11.55 12.78
C VAL A 40 8.75 11.08 14.20
N VAL A 41 7.53 11.26 14.71
CA VAL A 41 7.16 10.78 16.06
C VAL A 41 7.21 9.25 16.14
N ALA A 42 6.72 8.54 15.12
CA ALA A 42 6.75 7.07 15.09
C ALA A 42 8.19 6.52 15.07
N LEU A 43 9.04 7.07 14.21
CA LEU A 43 10.46 6.71 14.16
C LEU A 43 11.18 7.08 15.45
N GLY A 44 10.92 8.28 15.98
CA GLY A 44 11.46 8.76 17.25
C GLY A 44 11.09 7.84 18.41
N PHE A 45 9.85 7.34 18.45
CA PHE A 45 9.39 6.39 19.46
C PHE A 45 10.13 5.04 19.36
N VAL A 46 10.26 4.48 18.14
CA VAL A 46 11.00 3.22 17.92
C VAL A 46 12.46 3.36 18.36
N VAL A 47 13.13 4.43 17.93
CA VAL A 47 14.54 4.69 18.27
C VAL A 47 14.72 4.89 19.78
N THR A 48 13.86 5.71 20.40
CA THR A 48 13.92 5.97 21.84
C THR A 48 13.70 4.69 22.64
N THR A 49 12.74 3.85 22.23
CA THR A 49 12.45 2.58 22.91
C THR A 49 13.62 1.58 22.78
N LEU A 50 14.25 1.48 21.61
CA LEU A 50 15.44 0.64 21.41
C LEU A 50 16.62 1.11 22.26
N ILE A 51 16.85 2.43 22.33
CA ILE A 51 17.89 3.03 23.16
C ILE A 51 17.61 2.78 24.64
N ALA A 52 16.39 3.06 25.10
CA ALA A 52 15.96 2.83 26.48
C ALA A 52 16.13 1.35 26.88
N THR A 53 15.73 0.42 26.01
CA THR A 53 15.90 -1.03 26.24
C THR A 53 17.37 -1.41 26.35
N HIS A 54 18.25 -0.83 25.51
CA HIS A 54 19.69 -1.12 25.57
C HIS A 54 20.37 -0.59 26.85
N TYR A 55 19.90 0.53 27.41
CA TYR A 55 20.44 1.10 28.64
C TYR A 55 19.85 0.49 29.91
N LEU A 56 18.55 0.20 29.93
CA LEU A 56 17.85 -0.37 31.09
C LEU A 56 18.05 -1.90 31.20
N GLY A 57 18.38 -2.57 30.10
CA GLY A 57 18.55 -4.03 30.07
C GLY A 57 19.83 -4.54 30.74
N PRO A 58 19.79 -5.65 31.51
CA PRO A 58 20.98 -6.24 32.11
C PRO A 58 21.94 -6.80 31.06
N LYS A 59 23.17 -6.29 31.03
CA LYS A 59 24.19 -6.68 30.04
C LYS A 59 24.95 -7.93 30.52
N ARG A 60 24.51 -9.13 30.10
CA ARG A 60 25.24 -10.40 30.33
C ARG A 60 25.65 -11.01 28.98
N LYS A 61 26.88 -10.74 28.56
CA LYS A 61 27.50 -11.34 27.37
C LYS A 61 28.20 -12.63 27.79
N THR A 62 27.68 -13.76 27.37
CA THR A 62 28.26 -15.10 27.58
C THR A 62 28.41 -15.73 26.20
N GLU A 63 29.47 -16.51 25.96
CA GLU A 63 29.72 -17.13 24.64
C GLU A 63 28.51 -17.93 24.13
N ASP A 64 27.85 -18.68 25.02
CA ASP A 64 26.64 -19.46 24.69
C ASP A 64 25.43 -18.60 24.28
N LYS A 65 25.37 -17.32 24.70
CA LYS A 65 24.30 -16.39 24.29
C LYS A 65 24.57 -15.70 22.97
N LEU A 66 25.84 -15.69 22.54
CA LEU A 66 26.29 -15.05 21.31
C LEU A 66 26.43 -16.07 20.16
N SER A 67 26.32 -17.37 20.45
CA SER A 67 26.30 -18.42 19.44
C SER A 67 24.91 -18.52 18.77
N THR A 68 24.90 -18.97 17.51
CA THR A 68 23.65 -19.22 16.77
C THR A 68 22.86 -20.34 17.43
N PHE A 69 21.55 -20.13 17.60
CA PHE A 69 20.66 -21.11 18.21
C PHE A 69 20.45 -22.33 17.31
N GLU A 70 20.87 -23.52 17.75
CA GLU A 70 20.75 -24.77 16.99
C GLU A 70 20.46 -25.98 17.92
N ALA A 71 19.35 -25.91 18.67
CA ALA A 71 18.83 -26.99 19.52
C ALA A 71 19.84 -27.69 20.46
N GLY A 72 20.91 -27.00 20.89
CA GLY A 72 21.95 -27.52 21.78
C GLY A 72 23.09 -28.28 21.10
N ILE A 73 23.11 -28.33 19.76
CA ILE A 73 24.18 -28.92 18.96
C ILE A 73 25.09 -27.80 18.43
N LYS A 74 26.36 -28.12 18.18
CA LYS A 74 27.29 -27.18 17.54
C LYS A 74 26.88 -27.00 16.08
N VAL A 75 26.81 -25.75 15.63
CA VAL A 75 26.54 -25.38 14.23
C VAL A 75 27.51 -26.10 13.31
N VAL A 76 26.98 -26.99 12.47
CA VAL A 76 27.76 -27.72 11.45
C VAL A 76 27.34 -27.28 10.06
N GLY A 77 28.30 -26.77 9.29
CA GLY A 77 28.11 -26.48 7.86
C GLY A 77 27.79 -25.02 7.55
N ASN A 78 27.43 -24.77 6.30
CA ASN A 78 27.14 -23.44 5.77
C ASN A 78 25.63 -23.29 5.57
N ALA A 79 25.02 -22.29 6.21
CA ALA A 79 23.59 -21.98 6.13
C ALA A 79 23.13 -21.43 4.76
N ARG A 80 24.04 -21.25 3.79
CA ARG A 80 23.75 -20.70 2.47
C ARG A 80 23.30 -21.79 1.48
N GLN A 81 22.17 -22.42 1.78
CA GLN A 81 21.50 -23.29 0.81
C GLN A 81 20.71 -22.43 -0.20
N PRO A 82 20.66 -22.82 -1.48
CA PRO A 82 19.84 -22.11 -2.46
C PRO A 82 18.37 -22.19 -2.05
N PHE A 83 17.70 -21.03 -1.99
CA PHE A 83 16.27 -20.96 -1.74
C PHE A 83 15.49 -21.54 -2.92
N SER A 84 14.33 -22.14 -2.63
CA SER A 84 13.47 -22.72 -3.66
C SER A 84 12.97 -21.65 -4.63
N ILE A 85 12.91 -21.97 -5.93
CA ILE A 85 12.41 -21.07 -6.97
C ILE A 85 10.94 -20.69 -6.80
N LYS A 86 10.19 -21.43 -5.97
CA LYS A 86 8.78 -21.17 -5.64
C LYS A 86 8.55 -19.74 -5.11
N TYR A 87 9.49 -19.19 -4.32
CA TYR A 87 9.38 -17.83 -3.80
C TYR A 87 9.48 -16.76 -4.89
N PHE A 88 10.29 -17.01 -5.93
CA PHE A 88 10.45 -16.10 -7.05
C PHE A 88 9.18 -16.03 -7.92
N LEU A 89 8.49 -17.16 -8.09
CA LEU A 89 7.24 -17.22 -8.85
C LEU A 89 6.11 -16.44 -8.17
N VAL A 90 6.03 -16.51 -6.83
CA VAL A 90 5.09 -15.69 -6.04
C VAL A 90 5.44 -14.20 -6.17
N ALA A 91 6.72 -13.84 -6.12
CA ALA A 91 7.15 -12.44 -6.22
C ALA A 91 6.80 -11.81 -7.59
N ILE A 92 7.07 -12.50 -8.70
CA ILE A 92 6.70 -12.01 -10.04
C ILE A 92 5.17 -11.86 -10.15
N LEU A 93 4.42 -12.83 -9.65
CA LEU A 93 2.96 -12.79 -9.68
C LEU A 93 2.40 -11.60 -8.89
N PHE A 94 2.99 -11.30 -7.72
CA PHE A 94 2.63 -10.14 -6.92
C PHE A 94 2.92 -8.83 -7.65
N VAL A 95 4.10 -8.69 -8.26
CA VAL A 95 4.45 -7.49 -9.04
C VAL A 95 3.49 -7.29 -10.22
N LEU A 96 3.10 -8.38 -10.89
CA LEU A 96 2.17 -8.32 -12.02
C LEU A 96 0.78 -7.85 -11.57
N PHE A 97 0.28 -8.35 -10.42
CA PHE A 97 -0.98 -7.90 -9.84
C PHE A 97 -0.92 -6.47 -9.27
N ASP A 98 0.21 -6.05 -8.72
CA ASP A 98 0.41 -4.67 -8.24
C ASP A 98 0.35 -3.66 -9.39
N VAL A 99 0.98 -4.02 -10.53
CA VAL A 99 0.88 -3.24 -11.76
C VAL A 99 -0.56 -3.23 -12.29
N GLU A 100 -1.38 -4.26 -12.09
CA GLU A 100 -2.80 -4.21 -12.46
C GLU A 100 -3.54 -3.11 -11.67
N VAL A 101 -3.31 -3.07 -10.36
CA VAL A 101 -3.95 -2.10 -9.46
C VAL A 101 -3.50 -0.66 -9.78
N ILE A 102 -2.24 -0.45 -10.18
CA ILE A 102 -1.79 0.89 -10.59
C ILE A 102 -2.57 1.41 -11.80
N PHE A 103 -2.97 0.53 -12.73
CA PHE A 103 -3.80 0.89 -13.89
C PHE A 103 -5.27 1.07 -13.52
N MET A 104 -5.75 0.36 -12.50
CA MET A 104 -7.10 0.56 -11.96
C MET A 104 -7.27 1.92 -11.28
N TYR A 105 -6.20 2.49 -10.72
CA TYR A 105 -6.29 3.72 -9.93
C TYR A 105 -6.77 4.95 -10.74
N PRO A 106 -6.19 5.30 -11.91
CA PRO A 106 -6.67 6.40 -12.74
C PRO A 106 -8.11 6.22 -13.22
N TRP A 107 -8.50 4.98 -13.53
CA TRP A 107 -9.88 4.65 -13.90
C TRP A 107 -10.85 4.86 -12.73
N ALA A 108 -10.49 4.41 -11.53
CA ALA A 108 -11.33 4.54 -10.34
C ALA A 108 -11.55 6.01 -9.95
N VAL A 109 -10.52 6.85 -10.10
CA VAL A 109 -10.62 8.30 -9.84
C VAL A 109 -11.52 8.99 -10.88
N ASN A 110 -11.44 8.60 -12.16
CA ASN A 110 -12.18 9.24 -13.25
C ASN A 110 -13.43 8.46 -13.71
N PHE A 111 -13.96 7.58 -12.86
CA PHE A 111 -15.06 6.67 -13.21
C PHE A 111 -16.30 7.38 -13.77
N ARG A 112 -16.59 8.60 -13.28
CA ARG A 112 -17.76 9.39 -13.69
C ARG A 112 -17.67 9.91 -15.13
N GLU A 113 -16.48 10.19 -15.62
CA GLU A 113 -16.26 10.73 -16.97
C GLU A 113 -16.22 9.62 -18.02
N LEU A 114 -15.69 8.45 -17.65
CA LEU A 114 -15.52 7.30 -18.54
C LEU A 114 -16.81 6.49 -18.75
N GLY A 115 -17.77 6.59 -17.81
CA GLY A 115 -19.10 6.00 -17.93
C GLY A 115 -19.10 4.47 -18.17
N ALA A 116 -20.08 3.99 -18.93
CA ALA A 116 -20.24 2.56 -19.20
C ALA A 116 -19.11 1.96 -20.05
N THR A 117 -18.49 2.76 -20.93
CA THR A 117 -17.38 2.31 -21.78
C THR A 117 -16.15 1.97 -20.95
N GLY A 118 -15.76 2.85 -20.01
CA GLY A 118 -14.65 2.59 -19.11
C GLY A 118 -14.92 1.38 -18.20
N MET A 119 -16.18 1.13 -17.82
CA MET A 119 -16.52 -0.07 -17.05
C MET A 119 -16.20 -1.36 -17.83
N ILE A 120 -16.58 -1.42 -19.11
CA ILE A 120 -16.33 -2.60 -19.96
C ILE A 120 -14.83 -2.82 -20.17
N GLU A 121 -14.09 -1.74 -20.47
CA GLU A 121 -12.63 -1.82 -20.67
C GLU A 121 -11.91 -2.38 -19.43
N MET A 122 -12.33 -1.97 -18.23
CA MET A 122 -11.76 -2.51 -16.99
C MET A 122 -12.13 -3.95 -16.70
N PHE A 123 -13.35 -4.37 -17.01
CA PHE A 123 -13.71 -5.78 -16.88
C PHE A 123 -12.92 -6.67 -17.85
N ILE A 124 -12.62 -6.19 -19.06
CA ILE A 124 -11.78 -6.91 -20.02
C ILE A 124 -10.33 -6.98 -19.53
N PHE A 125 -9.80 -5.88 -19.00
CA PHE A 125 -8.46 -5.81 -18.44
C PHE A 125 -8.29 -6.76 -17.25
N MET A 126 -9.16 -6.63 -16.24
CA MET A 126 -9.19 -7.48 -15.05
C MET A 126 -9.44 -8.95 -15.42
N GLY A 127 -10.35 -9.21 -16.37
CA GLY A 127 -10.65 -10.56 -16.85
C GLY A 127 -9.42 -11.26 -17.45
N THR A 128 -8.61 -10.54 -18.23
CA THR A 128 -7.43 -11.10 -18.90
C THR A 128 -6.36 -11.51 -17.87
N LEU A 129 -6.15 -10.70 -16.84
CA LEU A 129 -5.19 -10.97 -15.76
C LEU A 129 -5.66 -12.09 -14.84
N LEU A 130 -6.95 -12.09 -14.47
CA LEU A 130 -7.57 -13.19 -13.73
C LEU A 130 -7.47 -14.52 -14.48
N LEU A 131 -7.63 -14.53 -15.81
CA LEU A 131 -7.42 -15.73 -16.63
C LEU A 131 -5.97 -16.23 -16.54
N GLY A 132 -4.99 -15.32 -16.57
CA GLY A 132 -3.58 -15.63 -16.35
C GLY A 132 -3.33 -16.23 -14.96
N PHE A 133 -3.92 -15.65 -13.92
CA PHE A 133 -3.82 -16.15 -12.55
C PHE A 133 -4.43 -17.56 -12.40
N ILE A 134 -5.63 -17.78 -12.95
CA ILE A 134 -6.27 -19.10 -12.96
C ILE A 134 -5.41 -20.14 -13.70
N TYR A 135 -4.75 -19.75 -14.81
CA TYR A 135 -3.84 -20.64 -15.53
C TYR A 135 -2.65 -21.07 -14.65
N VAL A 136 -2.03 -20.13 -13.94
CA VAL A 136 -0.91 -20.40 -13.02
C VAL A 136 -1.35 -21.32 -11.88
N LEU A 137 -2.55 -21.09 -11.31
CA LEU A 137 -3.13 -21.96 -10.29
C LEU A 137 -3.36 -23.37 -10.82
N LYS A 138 -3.93 -23.52 -12.02
CA LYS A 138 -4.14 -24.83 -12.66
C LYS A 138 -2.83 -25.57 -12.92
N LYS A 139 -1.75 -24.85 -13.21
CA LYS A 139 -0.40 -25.42 -13.39
C LYS A 139 0.27 -25.83 -12.07
N LYS A 140 -0.37 -25.62 -10.91
CA LYS A 140 0.16 -25.96 -9.58
C LYS A 140 1.54 -25.38 -9.30
N VAL A 141 1.84 -24.22 -9.90
CA VAL A 141 3.13 -23.55 -9.73
C VAL A 141 3.33 -23.08 -8.28
N LEU A 142 2.22 -22.90 -7.55
CA LEU A 142 2.16 -22.47 -6.16
C LEU A 142 2.03 -23.64 -5.16
N ASP A 143 2.20 -24.89 -5.60
CA ASP A 143 2.10 -26.04 -4.70
C ASP A 143 3.34 -26.11 -3.79
N TRP A 144 3.13 -26.02 -2.48
CA TRP A 144 4.19 -26.07 -1.46
C TRP A 144 4.45 -27.48 -0.92
N ASN A 145 3.76 -28.48 -1.46
CA ASN A 145 4.10 -29.88 -1.24
C ASN A 145 5.31 -30.32 -2.07
#